data_AF-X1K6S2-F1
#
_entry.id   AF-X1K6S2-F1
#
_cell.length_a   1.000
_cell.length_b   1.000
_cell.length_c   1.000
_cell.angle_alpha   90.00
_cell.angle_beta   90.00
_cell.angle_gamma   90.00
#
_symmetry.space_group_name_H-M   'P 1'
#
loop_
_entity.id
_entity.type
_entity.pdbx_description
1 polymer ?
#
loop_
_entity_poly.entity_id
_entity_poly.type
_entity_poly.pdbx_seq_one_letter_code
_entity_poly.pdbx_strand_id
1 'polypeptide(L)'
;WGTTTPSLGIPVNFYEINNITVLVEMAYEGGNLMPELSFGTHFFQDLIEGDIFYVAIFPQKENVILNREWFSQTPNLLTNFLPENGRYADVVKVFEIEQEQLQILCDVVSQKVVCFFT
;
A
#
# COMPACT_ATOMS: atom_id res chain seq x y z
N TRP A 1 7.91 -2.38 -5.95
CA TRP A 1 8.85 -1.54 -5.16
C TRP A 1 10.28 -2.04 -5.38
N GLY A 2 11.31 -1.20 -5.23
CA GLY A 2 12.70 -1.66 -5.20
C GLY A 2 13.46 -1.66 -6.53
N THR A 3 13.05 -0.81 -7.48
CA THR A 3 13.77 -0.63 -8.75
C THR A 3 14.65 0.61 -8.69
N THR A 4 15.83 0.58 -9.32
CA THR A 4 16.66 1.78 -9.51
C THR A 4 16.15 2.68 -10.64
N THR A 5 15.15 2.21 -11.40
CA THR A 5 14.59 2.88 -12.58
C THR A 5 13.18 3.39 -12.29
N PRO A 6 12.98 4.71 -12.10
CA PRO A 6 11.69 5.29 -11.72
C PRO A 6 10.53 5.00 -12.69
N SER A 7 10.83 4.77 -13.98
CA SER A 7 9.81 4.42 -14.98
C SER A 7 9.26 3.00 -14.82
N LEU A 8 9.90 2.15 -14.02
CA LEU A 8 9.52 0.76 -13.79
C LEU A 8 8.95 0.52 -12.38
N GLY A 9 8.89 1.56 -11.53
CA GLY A 9 8.39 1.44 -10.16
C GLY A 9 9.02 2.45 -9.20
N ILE A 10 8.75 2.28 -7.91
CA ILE A 10 9.21 3.19 -6.87
C ILE A 10 10.65 2.83 -6.46
N PRO A 11 11.63 3.74 -6.63
CA PRO A 11 12.99 3.57 -6.10
C PRO A 11 13.00 3.78 -4.60
N VAL A 12 13.35 2.72 -3.88
CA VAL A 12 13.31 2.66 -2.43
C VAL A 12 14.19 1.50 -1.97
N ASN A 13 14.91 1.70 -0.88
CA ASN A 13 15.68 0.66 -0.21
C ASN A 13 14.85 0.07 0.94
N PHE A 14 15.11 -1.18 1.29
CA PHE A 14 14.34 -1.85 2.35
C PHE A 14 14.41 -1.10 3.70
N TYR A 15 15.57 -0.56 4.08
CA TYR A 15 15.72 0.17 5.34
C TYR A 15 14.83 1.41 5.46
N GLU A 16 14.32 1.94 4.34
CA GLU A 16 13.40 3.09 4.31
C GLU A 16 11.95 2.67 4.63
N ILE A 17 11.63 1.38 4.51
CA ILE A 17 10.28 0.82 4.67
C ILE A 17 10.20 -0.31 5.72
N ASN A 18 11.28 -0.57 6.44
CA ASN A 18 11.39 -1.70 7.36
C ASN A 18 10.53 -1.59 8.64
N ASN A 19 9.88 -0.44 8.87
CA ASN A 19 8.95 -0.23 9.98
C ASN A 19 7.47 -0.40 9.57
N ILE A 20 7.20 -0.84 8.33
CA ILE A 20 5.83 -1.08 7.86
C ILE A 20 5.28 -2.36 8.48
N THR A 21 4.06 -2.31 9.03
CA THR A 21 3.36 -3.52 9.50
C THR A 21 2.69 -4.27 8.34
N VAL A 22 2.06 -3.55 7.40
CA VAL A 22 1.38 -4.12 6.23
C VAL A 22 1.73 -3.34 4.98
N LEU A 23 2.25 -4.02 3.96
CA LEU A 23 2.54 -3.46 2.65
C LEU A 23 1.51 -3.97 1.63
N VAL A 24 0.77 -3.05 1.02
CA VAL A 24 -0.26 -3.37 0.03
C VAL A 24 0.14 -2.83 -1.35
N GLU A 25 0.27 -3.71 -2.33
CA GLU A 25 0.35 -3.33 -3.75
C GLU A 25 -1.03 -3.50 -4.41
N MET A 26 -1.49 -2.48 -5.13
CA MET A 26 -2.78 -2.50 -5.79
C MET A 26 -2.59 -2.38 -7.30
N ALA A 27 -3.16 -3.33 -8.05
CA ALA A 27 -3.19 -3.24 -9.50
C ALA A 27 -4.10 -2.09 -9.94
N TYR A 28 -3.64 -1.30 -10.90
CA TYR A 28 -4.40 -0.19 -11.47
C TYR A 28 -4.52 -0.37 -12.98
N GLU A 29 -5.75 -0.34 -13.48
CA GLU A 29 -6.03 -0.25 -14.92
C GLU A 29 -6.41 1.19 -15.22
N GLY A 30 -5.44 2.00 -15.63
CA GLY A 30 -5.70 3.34 -16.14
C GLY A 30 -4.77 3.64 -17.31
N GLY A 31 -5.35 3.65 -18.51
CA GLY A 31 -4.62 3.79 -19.77
C GLY A 31 -4.18 2.47 -20.38
N ASN A 32 -3.38 2.53 -21.45
CA ASN A 32 -2.93 1.39 -22.25
C ASN A 32 -1.79 0.56 -21.60
N LEU A 33 -1.56 0.75 -20.29
CA LEU A 33 -0.47 0.15 -19.54
C LEU A 33 -1.03 -0.44 -18.25
N MET A 34 -0.91 -1.75 -18.09
CA MET A 34 -1.04 -2.42 -16.79
C MET A 34 0.35 -2.60 -16.22
N PRO A 35 0.81 -1.77 -15.27
CA PRO A 35 2.05 -2.05 -14.56
C PRO A 35 1.88 -3.36 -13.78
N GLU A 36 2.77 -4.32 -14.04
CA GLU A 36 2.79 -5.57 -13.28
C GLU A 36 3.14 -5.29 -11.81
N LEU A 37 2.41 -5.94 -10.90
CA LEU A 37 2.76 -5.88 -9.48
C LEU A 37 4.10 -6.58 -9.27
N SER A 38 4.91 -6.06 -8.35
CA SER A 38 6.20 -6.67 -8.05
C SER A 38 6.08 -7.88 -7.14
N PHE A 39 4.90 -8.10 -6.54
CA PHE A 39 4.60 -9.23 -5.64
C PHE A 39 5.57 -9.32 -4.45
N GLY A 40 6.19 -8.20 -4.06
CA GLY A 40 7.19 -8.16 -3.00
C GLY A 40 8.50 -8.90 -3.35
N THR A 41 8.69 -9.35 -4.59
CA THR A 41 9.83 -10.20 -4.99
C THR A 41 11.19 -9.57 -4.75
N HIS A 42 11.28 -8.23 -4.83
CA HIS A 42 12.54 -7.50 -4.64
C HIS A 42 13.03 -7.50 -3.17
N PHE A 43 12.12 -7.73 -2.23
CA PHE A 43 12.39 -7.68 -0.78
C PHE A 43 11.84 -8.91 -0.06
N PHE A 44 11.63 -10.03 -0.76
CA PHE A 44 10.85 -11.15 -0.20
C PHE A 44 11.42 -11.69 1.11
N GLN A 45 12.74 -11.88 1.17
CA GLN A 45 13.41 -12.34 2.39
C GLN A 45 13.31 -11.30 3.51
N ASP A 46 13.51 -10.03 3.18
CA ASP A 46 13.45 -8.93 4.14
C ASP A 46 12.03 -8.72 4.71
N LEU A 47 10.99 -8.89 3.88
CA LEU A 47 9.59 -8.82 4.29
C LEU A 47 9.24 -9.93 5.28
N ILE A 48 9.72 -11.15 5.04
CA ILE A 48 9.53 -12.28 5.98
C ILE A 48 10.29 -12.03 7.28
N GLU A 49 11.55 -11.58 7.20
CA GLU A 49 12.38 -11.36 8.39
C GLU A 49 11.88 -10.19 9.24
N GLY A 50 11.31 -9.16 8.60
CA GLY A 50 10.73 -7.99 9.27
C GLY A 50 9.28 -8.16 9.75
N ASP A 51 8.71 -9.37 9.65
CA ASP A 51 7.30 -9.64 9.97
C ASP A 51 6.31 -8.69 9.25
N ILE A 52 6.65 -8.28 8.01
CA ILE A 52 5.85 -7.34 7.21
C ILE A 52 4.81 -8.13 6.41
N PHE A 53 3.53 -7.93 6.72
CA PHE A 53 2.46 -8.60 5.99
C PHE A 53 2.27 -7.99 4.61
N TYR A 54 2.48 -8.78 3.56
CA TYR A 54 2.40 -8.31 2.17
C TYR A 54 1.09 -8.74 1.50
N VAL A 55 0.41 -7.81 0.83
CA VAL A 55 -0.85 -8.05 0.12
C VAL A 55 -0.80 -7.48 -1.29
N ALA A 56 -1.21 -8.28 -2.28
CA ALA A 56 -1.44 -7.82 -3.65
C ALA A 56 -2.95 -7.81 -3.95
N ILE A 57 -3.52 -6.64 -4.24
CA ILE A 57 -4.95 -6.45 -4.48
C ILE A 57 -5.20 -6.15 -5.96
N PHE A 58 -6.22 -6.80 -6.53
CA PHE A 58 -6.69 -6.58 -7.90
C PHE A 58 -8.14 -6.08 -7.85
N PRO A 59 -8.37 -4.75 -7.85
CA PRO A 59 -9.71 -4.18 -7.68
C PRO A 59 -10.76 -4.63 -8.72
N GLN A 60 -10.31 -5.14 -9.88
CA GLN A 60 -11.18 -5.63 -10.96
C GLN A 60 -11.62 -7.08 -10.77
N LYS A 61 -10.97 -7.84 -9.88
CA LYS A 61 -11.38 -9.23 -9.60
C LYS A 61 -12.72 -9.25 -8.90
N GLU A 62 -13.53 -10.24 -9.24
CA GLU A 62 -14.78 -10.51 -8.53
C GLU A 62 -14.52 -10.71 -7.04
N ASN A 63 -15.42 -10.18 -6.20
CA ASN A 63 -15.34 -10.23 -4.72
C ASN A 63 -14.20 -9.41 -4.08
N VAL A 64 -13.51 -8.54 -4.82
CA VAL A 64 -12.60 -7.55 -4.25
C VAL A 64 -13.36 -6.25 -4.02
N ILE A 65 -13.51 -5.85 -2.75
CA ILE A 65 -14.19 -4.61 -2.36
C ILE A 65 -13.15 -3.63 -1.84
N LEU A 66 -13.14 -2.42 -2.40
CA LEU A 66 -12.28 -1.33 -1.97
C LEU A 66 -13.12 -0.07 -1.76
N ASN A 67 -13.15 0.45 -0.53
CA ASN A 67 -13.83 1.70 -0.22
C ASN A 67 -13.01 2.91 -0.70
N ARG A 68 -13.07 3.20 -2.00
CA ARG A 68 -12.37 4.34 -2.63
C ARG A 68 -12.86 5.69 -2.10
N GLU A 69 -14.14 5.77 -1.75
CA GLU A 69 -14.77 6.99 -1.24
C GLU A 69 -14.12 7.44 0.08
N TRP A 70 -13.88 6.49 0.99
CA TRP A 70 -13.16 6.76 2.23
C TRP A 70 -11.79 7.41 1.99
N PHE A 71 -10.95 6.86 1.11
CA PHE A 71 -9.64 7.45 0.78
C PHE A 71 -9.74 8.85 0.12
N SER A 72 -10.87 9.16 -0.51
CA SER A 72 -11.08 10.44 -1.18
C SER A 72 -11.57 11.53 -0.23
N GLN A 73 -12.35 11.15 0.79
CA GLN A 73 -12.97 12.07 1.75
C GLN A 73 -12.08 12.32 2.98
N THR A 74 -11.21 11.39 3.32
CA THR A 74 -10.28 11.56 4.45
C THR A 74 -9.24 12.65 4.14
N PRO A 75 -9.03 13.62 5.06
CA PRO A 75 -8.02 14.67 4.88
C PRO A 75 -6.60 14.08 4.72
N ASN A 76 -5.85 14.62 3.76
CA ASN A 76 -4.43 14.28 3.61
C ASN A 76 -3.59 15.07 4.62
N LEU A 77 -2.92 14.37 5.53
CA LEU A 77 -2.07 14.96 6.56
C LEU A 77 -0.59 15.10 6.14
N LEU A 78 -0.25 14.86 4.86
CA LEU A 78 1.13 14.93 4.39
C LEU A 78 1.84 16.23 4.79
N THR A 79 1.19 17.38 4.60
CA THR A 79 1.76 18.69 4.93
C THR A 79 1.87 18.96 6.43
N ASN A 80 1.15 18.21 7.26
CA ASN A 80 1.24 18.34 8.71
C ASN A 80 2.56 17.73 9.22
N PHE A 81 3.02 16.65 8.58
CA PHE A 81 4.27 15.97 8.93
C PHE A 81 5.47 16.45 8.10
N LEU A 82 5.26 16.79 6.82
CA LEU A 82 6.30 17.21 5.88
C LEU A 82 5.88 18.49 5.12
N PRO A 83 5.91 19.67 5.76
CA PRO A 83 5.43 20.92 5.15
C PRO A 83 6.15 21.29 3.84
N GLU A 84 7.46 21.02 3.76
CA GLU A 84 8.30 21.33 2.59
C GLU A 84 7.99 20.44 1.38
N ASN A 85 7.29 19.32 1.59
CA ASN A 85 6.96 18.33 0.59
C ASN A 85 5.52 18.42 0.07
N GLY A 86 4.83 19.54 0.33
CA GLY A 86 3.43 19.75 -0.08
C GLY A 86 3.15 19.54 -1.58
N ARG A 87 4.16 19.70 -2.45
CA ARG A 87 4.08 19.37 -3.89
C ARG A 87 3.71 17.92 -4.20
N TYR A 88 3.86 17.00 -3.24
CA TYR A 88 3.51 15.59 -3.41
C TYR A 88 2.11 15.23 -2.88
N ALA A 89 1.35 16.20 -2.37
CA ALA A 89 0.04 15.95 -1.76
C ALA A 89 -1.00 15.32 -2.70
N ASP A 90 -0.82 15.50 -4.02
CA ASP A 90 -1.69 14.89 -5.04
C ASP A 90 -1.38 13.41 -5.32
N VAL A 91 -0.17 12.95 -4.96
CA VAL A 91 0.31 11.58 -5.24
C VAL A 91 0.53 10.75 -3.98
N VAL A 92 0.89 11.38 -2.86
CA VAL A 92 1.07 10.72 -1.56
C VAL A 92 0.01 11.25 -0.60
N LYS A 93 -0.80 10.33 -0.07
CA LYS A 93 -1.77 10.61 0.98
C LYS A 93 -1.31 9.98 2.28
N VAL A 94 -1.27 10.79 3.34
CA VAL A 94 -1.00 10.35 4.71
C VAL A 94 -2.29 10.47 5.50
N PHE A 95 -2.67 9.39 6.17
CA PHE A 95 -3.83 9.34 7.04
C PHE A 95 -3.37 8.95 8.42
N GLU A 96 -3.88 9.63 9.44
CA GLU A 96 -3.73 9.23 10.83
C GLU A 96 -4.93 8.37 11.20
N ILE A 97 -4.64 7.19 11.74
CA ILE A 97 -5.63 6.20 12.14
C ILE A 97 -5.39 5.90 13.60
N GLU A 98 -6.43 6.03 14.43
CA GLU A 98 -6.34 5.62 15.82
C GLU A 98 -6.12 4.11 15.87
N GLN A 99 -5.12 3.65 16.63
CA GLN A 99 -4.60 2.27 16.61
C GLN A 99 -5.68 1.20 16.89
N GLU A 100 -6.76 1.56 17.57
CA GLU A 100 -7.86 0.64 17.90
C GLU A 100 -8.94 0.60 16.81
N GLN A 101 -8.86 1.46 15.79
CA GLN A 101 -9.92 1.60 14.82
C GLN A 101 -9.69 0.81 13.54
N LEU A 102 -8.48 0.38 13.17
CA LEU A 102 -8.26 -0.33 11.89
C LEU A 102 -7.67 -1.73 12.11
N GLN A 103 -8.38 -2.74 11.63
CA GLN A 103 -7.98 -4.13 11.76
C GLN A 103 -7.82 -4.79 10.40
N ILE A 104 -6.80 -5.64 10.28
CA ILE A 104 -6.57 -6.50 9.11
C ILE A 104 -6.62 -7.95 9.58
N LEU A 105 -7.52 -8.72 9.00
CA LEU A 105 -7.64 -10.15 9.22
C LEU A 105 -7.28 -10.89 7.95
N CYS A 106 -6.43 -11.90 8.08
CA CYS A 106 -6.01 -12.76 6.99
C CYS A 106 -6.27 -14.22 7.33
N ASP A 107 -6.99 -14.91 6.46
CA ASP A 107 -7.04 -16.37 6.40
C ASP A 107 -6.22 -16.83 5.19
N VAL A 108 -5.01 -17.30 5.48
CA VAL A 108 -4.05 -17.78 4.48
C VAL A 108 -4.56 -19.04 3.76
N VAL A 109 -5.36 -19.88 4.43
CA VAL A 109 -5.88 -21.12 3.85
C VAL A 109 -6.95 -20.82 2.81
N SER A 110 -7.88 -19.92 3.13
CA SER A 110 -8.92 -19.50 2.18
C SER A 110 -8.50 -18.34 1.26
N GLN A 111 -7.28 -17.82 1.42
CA GLN A 111 -6.74 -16.64 0.72
C GLN A 111 -7.67 -15.42 0.81
N LYS A 112 -8.24 -15.20 2.00
CA LYS A 112 -9.12 -14.06 2.27
C LYS A 112 -8.41 -13.05 3.16
N VAL A 113 -8.46 -11.79 2.74
CA VAL A 113 -7.97 -10.66 3.54
C VAL A 113 -9.10 -9.65 3.65
N VAL A 114 -9.38 -9.20 4.87
CA VAL A 114 -10.38 -8.16 5.14
C VAL A 114 -9.72 -7.08 5.98
N CYS A 115 -9.92 -5.83 5.58
CA CYS A 115 -9.50 -4.65 6.31
C CYS A 115 -10.75 -3.84 6.65
N PHE A 116 -10.97 -3.55 7.93
CA PHE A 116 -12.19 -2.87 8.38
C PHE A 116 -11.93 -2.01 9.61
N PHE A 117 -12.84 -1.06 9.82
CA PHE A 117 -12.83 -0.23 11.02
C PHE A 117 -13.69 -0.84 12.14
N THR A 118 -13.20 -0.77 13.39
CA THR A 118 -13.93 -1.19 14.59
C THR A 118 -14.51 -0.03 15.39
#